data_AF-A4GKI6-F1
#
_entry.id   AF-A4GKI6-F1
#
_cell.length_a   1.000
_cell.length_b   1.000
_cell.length_c   1.000
_cell.angle_alpha   90.00
_cell.angle_beta   90.00
_cell.angle_gamma   90.00
#
_symmetry.space_group_name_H-M   'P 1'
#
loop_
_entity.id
_entity.type
_entity.pdbx_description
1 polymer ?
#
loop_
_entity_poly.entity_id
_entity_poly.type
_entity_poly.pdbx_seq_one_letter_code
_entity_poly.pdbx_strand_id
1 'polypeptide(L)'
;AENPKWIPMSPELSYMQIQDYLQSKYAPEPADEAKEIADYWKPYSLQTTCEPYFTKEELKAAYHPAIIESPGFANGFNSIVPPYETVLEDGLLKRIALAEEHIKAAREKLAELPWNADKLELTDKIDNWQAMIIADKAVIAWARRHARLCRIVAENFETDPQRKEELLMIAGICQRIPAEPCKGLRDAMQAKWFTYLLAHAIERYASGYAHLEDKLLWPYYQASVIDKTFQPMTHADAVELFECERLKVSNHGAGKSRLYREGFPGANDLFILSIGGLNRYGEDNCTDCTDAILEAARNIRTTEPSIVFRWHPKCRLKTKRLVFECIRDGLGYPSIKHQAIGTAQMLWLGRFSKNNNGATPEEAQEWANVLCMSPGLVGRRKTQKTRSEGGSSIYTEKVLELALCDGYDWSFANDQYGPHTGDPRDFKTFAELWEAYRKQYQYFMSLAIRAKDTSRKMEGRLLQMPFVSSIDDGCMEYGMDAMVLSEQPNPWQNPVSNVVALNSLAAVKKLIYDEKKYTMDQLIEALQNNWEGYEKMHKDFLEA
;
A
#
# COMPACT_ATOMS: atom_id res chain seq x y z
N ALA A 1 -0.25 4.98 -18.76
CA ALA A 1 -1.20 5.76 -19.57
C ALA A 1 -0.57 6.17 -20.89
N GLU A 2 -1.37 6.08 -21.93
CA GLU A 2 -1.17 6.43 -23.32
C GLU A 2 -1.27 7.95 -23.57
N ASN A 3 -1.73 8.70 -22.56
CA ASN A 3 -1.74 10.15 -22.51
C ASN A 3 -1.30 10.63 -21.12
N PRO A 4 -0.52 11.72 -20.99
CA PRO A 4 -0.08 12.25 -19.69
C PRO A 4 -1.23 12.74 -18.78
N LYS A 5 -2.43 12.97 -19.31
CA LYS A 5 -3.61 13.40 -18.54
C LYS A 5 -4.53 12.25 -18.11
N TRP A 6 -4.21 11.01 -18.51
CA TRP A 6 -5.07 9.86 -18.30
C TRP A 6 -4.50 8.92 -17.25
N ILE A 7 -5.39 8.06 -16.72
CA ILE A 7 -5.09 7.05 -15.71
C ILE A 7 -5.50 5.67 -16.25
N PRO A 8 -4.75 4.60 -15.96
CA PRO A 8 -5.19 3.25 -16.32
C PRO A 8 -6.37 2.82 -15.42
N MET A 9 -7.10 1.80 -15.87
CA MET A 9 -8.16 1.13 -15.12
C MET A 9 -7.91 -0.38 -15.09
N SER A 10 -8.48 -1.05 -14.09
CA SER A 10 -8.23 -2.46 -13.77
C SER A 10 -9.53 -3.28 -13.74
N PRO A 11 -10.09 -3.67 -14.90
CA PRO A 11 -11.33 -4.45 -14.97
C PRO A 11 -11.22 -5.85 -14.36
N GLU A 12 -10.01 -6.37 -14.21
CA GLU A 12 -9.70 -7.63 -13.53
C GLU A 12 -9.94 -7.59 -12.00
N LEU A 13 -10.09 -6.40 -11.40
CA LEU A 13 -10.25 -6.24 -9.95
C LEU A 13 -11.73 -6.18 -9.53
N SER A 14 -12.37 -5.02 -9.73
CA SER A 14 -13.73 -4.75 -9.28
C SER A 14 -14.61 -4.31 -10.46
N TYR A 15 -15.64 -5.10 -10.76
CA TYR A 15 -16.60 -4.71 -11.78
C TYR A 15 -17.42 -3.48 -11.33
N MET A 16 -17.69 -3.33 -10.04
CA MET A 16 -18.41 -2.16 -9.51
C MET A 16 -17.62 -0.86 -9.72
N GLN A 17 -16.30 -0.90 -9.53
CA GLN A 17 -15.42 0.23 -9.78
C GLN A 17 -15.46 0.67 -11.24
N ILE A 18 -15.40 -0.27 -12.19
CA ILE A 18 -15.45 0.06 -13.62
C ILE A 18 -16.81 0.64 -14.01
N GLN A 19 -17.90 0.08 -13.47
CA GLN A 19 -19.24 0.62 -13.72
C GLN A 19 -19.39 2.05 -13.20
N ASP A 20 -18.81 2.38 -12.04
CA ASP A 20 -18.78 3.77 -11.54
C ASP A 20 -18.03 4.71 -12.51
N TYR A 21 -16.91 4.29 -13.09
CA TYR A 21 -16.17 5.09 -14.08
C TYR A 21 -16.96 5.27 -15.37
N LEU A 22 -17.59 4.22 -15.89
CA LEU A 22 -18.43 4.28 -17.11
C LEU A 22 -19.63 5.22 -16.95
N GLN A 23 -20.15 5.37 -15.73
CA GLN A 23 -21.24 6.31 -15.42
C GLN A 23 -20.74 7.73 -15.13
N SER A 24 -19.42 7.96 -15.13
CA SER A 24 -18.82 9.24 -14.81
C SER A 24 -18.50 10.06 -16.06
N LYS A 25 -18.27 11.36 -15.88
CA LYS A 25 -17.74 12.24 -16.94
C LYS A 25 -16.29 11.95 -17.35
N TYR A 26 -15.64 10.99 -16.70
CA TYR A 26 -14.27 10.54 -16.97
C TYR A 26 -14.27 9.11 -17.48
N ALA A 27 -15.39 8.66 -18.06
CA ALA A 27 -15.48 7.34 -18.65
C ALA A 27 -14.35 7.14 -19.69
N PRO A 28 -13.77 5.92 -19.76
CA PRO A 28 -12.89 5.56 -20.86
C PRO A 28 -13.62 5.71 -22.20
N GLU A 29 -12.88 6.18 -23.21
CA GLU A 29 -13.39 6.33 -24.56
C GLU A 29 -12.64 5.42 -25.54
N PRO A 30 -13.33 4.78 -26.50
CA PRO A 30 -14.77 4.83 -26.74
C PRO A 30 -15.60 4.08 -25.66
N ALA A 31 -16.67 4.70 -25.16
CA ALA A 31 -17.48 4.15 -24.07
C ALA A 31 -18.09 2.76 -24.37
N ASP A 32 -18.47 2.49 -25.62
CA ASP A 32 -19.04 1.19 -26.02
C ASP A 32 -18.02 0.06 -25.92
N GLU A 33 -16.77 0.29 -26.36
CA GLU A 33 -15.67 -0.67 -26.22
C GLU A 33 -15.35 -0.90 -24.74
N ALA A 34 -15.30 0.18 -23.95
CA ALA A 34 -15.02 0.05 -22.53
C ALA A 34 -16.11 -0.74 -21.77
N LYS A 35 -17.37 -0.60 -22.18
CA LYS A 35 -18.47 -1.40 -21.66
C LYS A 35 -18.33 -2.87 -22.06
N GLU A 36 -17.97 -3.17 -23.31
CA GLU A 36 -17.69 -4.54 -23.76
C GLU A 36 -16.57 -5.19 -22.94
N ILE A 37 -15.48 -4.44 -22.69
CA ILE A 37 -14.37 -4.89 -21.83
C ILE A 37 -14.87 -5.15 -20.41
N ALA A 38 -15.68 -4.25 -19.84
CA ALA A 38 -16.20 -4.42 -18.48
C ALA A 38 -17.11 -5.65 -18.36
N ASP A 39 -17.98 -5.89 -19.34
CA ASP A 39 -18.88 -7.03 -19.37
C ASP A 39 -18.12 -8.35 -19.56
N TYR A 40 -17.05 -8.35 -20.37
CA TYR A 40 -16.15 -9.50 -20.52
C TYR A 40 -15.45 -9.86 -19.21
N TRP A 41 -14.90 -8.88 -18.49
CA TRP A 41 -14.13 -9.12 -17.28
C TRP A 41 -14.98 -9.43 -16.06
N LYS A 42 -16.24 -9.00 -16.03
CA LYS A 42 -17.14 -9.21 -14.88
C LYS A 42 -17.16 -10.64 -14.33
N PRO A 43 -17.33 -11.72 -15.11
CA PRO A 43 -17.29 -13.10 -14.58
C PRO A 43 -15.90 -13.54 -14.06
N TYR A 44 -14.83 -12.85 -14.45
CA TYR A 44 -13.45 -13.18 -14.11
C TYR A 44 -12.81 -12.24 -13.07
N SER A 45 -13.50 -11.16 -12.69
CA SER A 45 -12.95 -10.17 -11.79
C SER A 45 -12.75 -10.74 -10.38
N LEU A 46 -11.75 -10.24 -9.66
CA LEU A 46 -11.50 -10.62 -8.26
C LEU A 46 -12.78 -10.53 -7.42
N GLN A 47 -13.55 -9.45 -7.59
CA GLN A 47 -14.85 -9.27 -6.94
C GLN A 47 -15.77 -10.50 -7.08
N THR A 48 -16.10 -10.89 -8.31
CA THR A 48 -17.02 -12.01 -8.62
C THR A 48 -16.49 -13.34 -8.07
N THR A 49 -15.18 -13.51 -8.02
CA THR A 49 -14.57 -14.76 -7.51
C THR A 49 -14.59 -14.85 -5.98
N CYS A 50 -14.67 -13.72 -5.28
CA CYS A 50 -14.72 -13.67 -3.81
C CYS A 50 -16.14 -13.65 -3.24
N GLU A 51 -17.10 -13.01 -3.91
CA GLU A 51 -18.49 -12.86 -3.44
C GLU A 51 -19.18 -14.19 -3.04
N PRO A 52 -19.02 -15.33 -3.74
CA PRO A 52 -19.70 -16.58 -3.42
C PRO A 52 -19.39 -17.20 -2.05
N TYR A 53 -18.36 -16.71 -1.35
CA TYR A 53 -17.96 -17.20 -0.02
C TYR A 53 -18.61 -16.41 1.13
N PHE A 54 -19.54 -15.50 0.82
CA PHE A 54 -20.26 -14.65 1.76
C PHE A 54 -21.77 -14.75 1.49
N THR A 55 -22.59 -14.63 2.53
CA THR A 55 -24.04 -14.50 2.32
C THR A 55 -24.38 -13.11 1.76
N LYS A 56 -25.60 -12.93 1.26
CA LYS A 56 -26.05 -11.62 0.76
C LYS A 56 -26.07 -10.57 1.87
N GLU A 57 -26.44 -10.98 3.08
CA GLU A 57 -26.46 -10.13 4.27
C GLU A 57 -25.05 -9.71 4.69
N GLU A 58 -24.09 -10.64 4.63
CA GLU A 58 -22.67 -10.35 4.89
C GLU A 58 -22.08 -9.40 3.84
N LEU A 59 -22.36 -9.61 2.54
CA LEU A 59 -21.91 -8.71 1.48
C LEU A 59 -22.53 -7.32 1.61
N LYS A 60 -23.84 -7.25 1.90
CA LYS A 60 -24.53 -5.99 2.19
C LYS A 60 -23.83 -5.24 3.33
N ALA A 61 -23.51 -5.93 4.42
CA ALA A 61 -22.78 -5.35 5.54
C ALA A 61 -21.34 -4.95 5.18
N ALA A 62 -20.64 -5.75 4.39
CA ALA A 62 -19.30 -5.43 3.93
C ALA A 62 -19.25 -4.25 2.96
N TYR A 63 -20.33 -3.98 2.23
CA TYR A 63 -20.41 -2.86 1.29
C TYR A 63 -20.97 -1.59 1.92
N HIS A 64 -21.34 -1.65 3.21
CA HIS A 64 -21.77 -0.49 3.95
C HIS A 64 -20.59 0.47 4.17
N PRO A 65 -20.63 1.71 3.63
CA PRO A 65 -19.45 2.58 3.60
C PRO A 65 -19.05 3.14 4.97
N ALA A 66 -19.90 2.96 5.99
CA ALA A 66 -19.71 3.57 7.30
C ALA A 66 -19.48 2.56 8.45
N ILE A 67 -19.48 1.24 8.21
CA ILE A 67 -19.28 0.24 9.30
C ILE A 67 -17.89 -0.38 9.21
N ILE A 68 -17.59 -0.99 8.08
CA ILE A 68 -16.25 -1.44 7.71
C ILE A 68 -15.92 -0.90 6.33
N GLU A 69 -14.66 -0.58 6.11
CA GLU A 69 -14.19 -0.23 4.78
C GLU A 69 -14.38 -1.43 3.86
N SER A 70 -15.04 -1.22 2.72
CA SER A 70 -15.42 -2.33 1.85
C SER A 70 -14.20 -3.18 1.45
N PRO A 71 -14.37 -4.50 1.29
CA PRO A 71 -13.26 -5.38 0.95
C PRO A 71 -12.50 -4.94 -0.28
N GLY A 72 -11.18 -5.15 -0.28
CA GLY A 72 -10.32 -4.81 -1.43
C GLY A 72 -10.78 -5.47 -2.73
N PHE A 73 -11.32 -6.70 -2.67
CA PHE A 73 -11.88 -7.38 -3.84
C PHE A 73 -13.07 -6.64 -4.46
N ALA A 74 -13.83 -5.85 -3.68
CA ALA A 74 -15.03 -5.17 -4.16
C ALA A 74 -14.76 -3.74 -4.67
N ASN A 75 -13.63 -3.14 -4.32
CA ASN A 75 -13.31 -1.76 -4.66
C ASN A 75 -11.96 -1.57 -5.37
N GLY A 76 -11.21 -2.67 -5.56
CA GLY A 76 -9.92 -2.71 -6.24
C GLY A 76 -8.74 -2.14 -5.45
N PHE A 77 -8.96 -1.57 -4.27
CA PHE A 77 -7.90 -0.85 -3.55
C PHE A 77 -6.89 -1.78 -2.87
N ASN A 78 -5.62 -1.47 -3.08
CA ASN A 78 -4.50 -2.32 -2.70
C ASN A 78 -3.29 -1.48 -2.26
N SER A 79 -2.24 -2.14 -1.76
CA SER A 79 -0.96 -1.55 -1.37
C SER A 79 0.14 -2.59 -1.46
N ILE A 80 1.38 -2.14 -1.73
CA ILE A 80 2.54 -3.02 -1.89
C ILE A 80 3.80 -2.32 -1.34
N VAL A 81 4.79 -3.13 -0.92
CA VAL A 81 6.16 -2.69 -0.65
C VAL A 81 7.08 -3.38 -1.66
N PRO A 82 7.42 -2.74 -2.80
CA PRO A 82 8.22 -3.38 -3.84
C PRO A 82 9.65 -3.67 -3.39
N PRO A 83 10.22 -4.84 -3.73
CA PRO A 83 11.66 -5.15 -3.54
C PRO A 83 12.59 -4.35 -4.46
N TYR A 84 12.62 -3.02 -4.30
CA TYR A 84 13.39 -2.13 -5.16
C TYR A 84 14.89 -2.48 -5.19
N GLU A 85 15.45 -2.87 -4.05
CA GLU A 85 16.87 -3.24 -3.91
C GLU A 85 17.28 -4.29 -4.94
N THR A 86 16.44 -5.30 -5.22
CA THR A 86 16.76 -6.34 -6.19
C THR A 86 16.96 -5.76 -7.58
N VAL A 87 16.07 -4.86 -8.02
CA VAL A 87 16.16 -4.27 -9.36
C VAL A 87 17.39 -3.38 -9.48
N LEU A 88 17.66 -2.56 -8.46
CA LEU A 88 18.76 -1.60 -8.47
C LEU A 88 20.13 -2.30 -8.42
N GLU A 89 20.25 -3.40 -7.67
CA GLU A 89 21.50 -4.13 -7.46
C GLU A 89 21.78 -5.20 -8.54
N ASP A 90 20.75 -5.92 -9.01
CA ASP A 90 20.93 -7.04 -9.94
C ASP A 90 20.65 -6.69 -11.40
N GLY A 91 19.69 -5.81 -11.65
CA GLY A 91 19.05 -5.67 -12.96
C GLY A 91 18.24 -6.92 -13.36
N LEU A 92 17.27 -6.73 -14.26
CA LEU A 92 16.32 -7.76 -14.66
C LEU A 92 16.95 -8.88 -15.53
N LEU A 93 18.05 -8.63 -16.24
CA LEU A 93 18.73 -9.69 -17.00
C LEU A 93 19.28 -10.79 -16.10
N LYS A 94 19.77 -10.44 -14.90
CA LYS A 94 20.21 -11.42 -13.91
C LYS A 94 19.03 -12.23 -13.39
N ARG A 95 17.87 -11.60 -13.17
CA ARG A 95 16.65 -12.28 -12.70
C ARG A 95 16.13 -13.29 -13.72
N ILE A 96 16.15 -12.92 -15.01
CA ILE A 96 15.84 -13.82 -16.13
C ILE A 96 16.78 -15.03 -16.11
N ALA A 97 18.09 -14.81 -16.00
CA ALA A 97 19.07 -15.90 -16.02
C ALA A 97 18.87 -16.89 -14.85
N LEU A 98 18.57 -16.38 -13.65
CA LEU A 98 18.26 -17.20 -12.47
C LEU A 98 17.01 -18.06 -12.70
N ALA A 99 15.93 -17.47 -13.21
CA ALA A 99 14.70 -18.20 -13.52
C ALA A 99 14.94 -19.28 -14.62
N GLU A 100 15.73 -18.97 -15.65
CA GLU A 100 16.09 -19.93 -16.70
C GLU A 100 16.90 -21.12 -16.13
N GLU A 101 17.83 -20.85 -15.20
CA GLU A 101 18.58 -21.90 -14.48
C GLU A 101 17.65 -22.77 -13.61
N HIS A 102 16.74 -22.17 -12.86
CA HIS A 102 15.78 -22.90 -12.03
C HIS A 102 14.85 -23.78 -12.86
N ILE A 103 14.34 -23.28 -14.00
CA ILE A 103 13.52 -24.08 -14.92
C ILE A 103 14.30 -25.28 -15.45
N LYS A 104 15.57 -25.06 -15.85
CA LYS A 104 16.42 -26.15 -16.34
C LYS A 104 16.61 -27.23 -15.27
N ALA A 105 17.01 -26.85 -14.06
CA ALA A 105 17.21 -27.78 -12.94
C ALA A 105 15.91 -28.52 -12.56
N ALA A 106 14.77 -27.82 -12.57
CA ALA A 106 13.47 -28.43 -12.27
C ALA A 106 13.05 -29.44 -13.35
N ARG A 107 13.30 -29.16 -14.63
CA ARG A 107 13.02 -30.11 -15.73
C ARG A 107 13.92 -31.34 -15.68
N GLU A 108 15.20 -31.17 -15.36
CA GLU A 108 16.14 -32.29 -15.15
C GLU A 108 15.64 -33.18 -14.00
N LYS A 109 15.30 -32.58 -12.86
CA LYS A 109 14.76 -33.31 -11.70
C LYS A 109 13.43 -34.01 -11.98
N LEU A 110 12.55 -33.39 -12.75
CA LEU A 110 11.26 -33.97 -13.16
C LEU A 110 11.45 -35.23 -14.02
N ALA A 111 12.51 -35.27 -14.84
CA ALA A 111 12.82 -36.40 -15.73
C ALA A 111 13.63 -37.54 -15.06
N GLU A 112 14.18 -37.32 -13.86
CA GLU A 112 14.96 -38.32 -13.13
C GLU A 112 14.14 -39.58 -12.79
N LEU A 113 14.77 -40.75 -12.97
CA LEU A 113 14.22 -42.06 -12.60
C LEU A 113 14.78 -42.55 -11.25
N PRO A 114 13.98 -43.25 -10.43
CA PRO A 114 12.57 -43.57 -10.66
C PRO A 114 11.65 -42.35 -10.48
N TRP A 115 10.51 -42.38 -11.17
CA TRP A 115 9.45 -41.36 -11.01
C TRP A 115 8.89 -41.38 -9.58
N ASN A 116 8.65 -40.18 -9.04
CA ASN A 116 7.90 -39.97 -7.79
C ASN A 116 6.91 -38.81 -8.01
N ALA A 117 5.65 -39.01 -7.62
CA ALA A 117 4.59 -38.01 -7.73
C ALA A 117 4.89 -36.70 -6.95
N ASP A 118 5.74 -36.73 -5.92
CA ASP A 118 6.18 -35.54 -5.19
C ASP A 118 6.89 -34.52 -6.11
N LYS A 119 7.41 -34.97 -7.26
CA LYS A 119 8.02 -34.09 -8.27
C LYS A 119 7.01 -33.24 -9.04
N LEU A 120 5.70 -33.52 -8.93
CA LEU A 120 4.66 -32.73 -9.60
C LEU A 120 4.64 -31.27 -9.11
N GLU A 121 5.01 -30.99 -7.86
CA GLU A 121 5.12 -29.61 -7.36
C GLU A 121 6.11 -28.74 -8.18
N LEU A 122 7.03 -29.36 -8.93
CA LEU A 122 7.95 -28.64 -9.80
C LEU A 122 7.24 -28.00 -11.01
N THR A 123 6.05 -28.48 -11.42
CA THR A 123 5.33 -27.89 -12.56
C THR A 123 4.87 -26.47 -12.22
N ASP A 124 4.30 -26.26 -11.03
CA ASP A 124 3.86 -24.95 -10.58
C ASP A 124 5.04 -23.97 -10.46
N LYS A 125 6.22 -24.47 -10.05
CA LYS A 125 7.44 -23.67 -10.00
C LYS A 125 7.94 -23.27 -11.39
N ILE A 126 7.93 -24.21 -12.33
CA ILE A 126 8.29 -23.94 -13.73
C ILE A 126 7.36 -22.88 -14.32
N ASP A 127 6.05 -22.97 -14.07
CA ASP A 127 5.07 -22.00 -14.55
C ASP A 127 5.34 -20.60 -13.98
N ASN A 128 5.60 -20.50 -12.68
CA ASN A 128 5.95 -19.22 -12.04
C ASN A 128 7.23 -18.62 -12.60
N TRP A 129 8.32 -19.39 -12.71
CA TRP A 129 9.58 -18.89 -13.30
C TRP A 129 9.42 -18.50 -14.77
N GLN A 130 8.61 -19.25 -15.53
CA GLN A 130 8.33 -18.92 -16.92
C GLN A 130 7.56 -17.60 -17.04
N ALA A 131 6.60 -17.36 -16.15
CA ALA A 131 5.88 -16.10 -16.06
C ALA A 131 6.80 -14.93 -15.68
N MET A 132 7.71 -15.12 -14.72
CA MET A 132 8.74 -14.14 -14.33
C MET A 132 9.58 -13.72 -15.54
N ILE A 133 10.08 -14.67 -16.33
CA ILE A 133 10.89 -14.40 -17.54
C ILE A 133 10.12 -13.57 -18.56
N ILE A 134 8.84 -13.89 -18.78
CA ILE A 134 7.99 -13.16 -19.73
C ILE A 134 7.81 -11.71 -19.27
N ALA A 135 7.48 -11.51 -17.98
CA ALA A 135 7.28 -10.19 -17.40
C ALA A 135 8.57 -9.35 -17.50
N ASP A 136 9.70 -9.87 -17.06
CA ASP A 136 10.98 -9.15 -17.06
C ASP A 136 11.44 -8.78 -18.48
N LYS A 137 11.28 -9.69 -19.46
CA LYS A 137 11.60 -9.40 -20.87
C LYS A 137 10.71 -8.27 -21.42
N ALA A 138 9.42 -8.26 -21.08
CA ALA A 138 8.49 -7.21 -21.48
C ALA A 138 8.86 -5.86 -20.84
N VAL A 139 9.24 -5.85 -19.56
CA VAL A 139 9.68 -4.64 -18.84
C VAL A 139 10.93 -4.04 -19.47
N ILE A 140 11.95 -4.87 -19.75
CA ILE A 140 13.18 -4.40 -20.42
C ILE A 140 12.84 -3.80 -21.79
N ALA A 141 11.99 -4.47 -22.57
CA ALA A 141 11.58 -3.97 -23.88
C ALA A 141 10.81 -2.65 -23.79
N TRP A 142 9.94 -2.50 -22.79
CA TRP A 142 9.21 -1.28 -22.52
C TRP A 142 10.13 -0.11 -22.11
N ALA A 143 11.08 -0.34 -21.19
CA ALA A 143 12.07 0.66 -20.78
C ALA A 143 12.95 1.13 -21.97
N ARG A 144 13.43 0.19 -22.79
CA ARG A 144 14.19 0.50 -24.02
C ARG A 144 13.35 1.21 -25.08
N ARG A 145 12.04 1.00 -25.09
CA ARG A 145 11.13 1.78 -25.96
C ARG A 145 11.00 3.23 -25.48
N HIS A 146 11.03 3.49 -24.17
CA HIS A 146 11.16 4.85 -23.64
C HIS A 146 12.49 5.49 -24.03
N ALA A 147 13.59 4.74 -23.96
CA ALA A 147 14.89 5.20 -24.44
C ALA A 147 14.82 5.66 -25.91
N ARG A 148 14.18 4.86 -26.76
CA ARG A 148 13.99 5.18 -28.17
C ARG A 148 13.16 6.45 -28.37
N LEU A 149 12.09 6.66 -27.59
CA LEU A 149 11.30 7.89 -27.66
C LEU A 149 12.15 9.13 -27.32
N CYS A 150 12.98 9.06 -26.26
CA CYS A 150 13.87 10.16 -25.92
C CYS A 150 14.84 10.51 -27.06
N ARG A 151 15.42 9.50 -27.74
CA ARG A 151 16.28 9.74 -28.92
C ARG A 151 15.51 10.36 -30.08
N ILE A 152 14.33 9.82 -30.38
CA ILE A 152 13.48 10.36 -31.45
C ILE A 152 13.18 11.84 -31.21
N VAL A 153 12.81 12.21 -29.98
CA VAL A 153 12.55 13.61 -29.60
C VAL A 153 13.81 14.46 -29.74
N ALA A 154 14.95 14.00 -29.22
CA ALA A 154 16.22 14.74 -29.30
C ALA A 154 16.67 15.01 -30.75
N GLU A 155 16.53 14.00 -31.63
CA GLU A 155 17.01 14.05 -33.00
C GLU A 155 16.06 14.81 -33.93
N ASN A 156 14.74 14.73 -33.71
CA ASN A 156 13.74 15.15 -34.71
C ASN A 156 12.80 16.28 -34.24
N PHE A 157 12.70 16.56 -32.94
CA PHE A 157 11.70 17.50 -32.41
C PHE A 157 12.28 18.61 -31.55
N GLU A 158 13.24 18.28 -30.68
CA GLU A 158 13.88 19.25 -29.82
C GLU A 158 14.76 20.20 -30.64
N THR A 159 14.85 21.45 -30.21
CA THR A 159 15.66 22.49 -30.84
C THR A 159 16.75 23.03 -29.93
N ASP A 160 16.56 23.00 -28.60
CA ASP A 160 17.56 23.41 -27.63
C ASP A 160 18.70 22.36 -27.53
N PRO A 161 19.96 22.72 -27.86
CA PRO A 161 21.09 21.81 -27.78
C PRO A 161 21.31 21.21 -26.38
N GLN A 162 21.07 21.97 -25.30
CA GLN A 162 21.25 21.49 -23.94
C GLN A 162 20.23 20.40 -23.62
N ARG A 163 18.96 20.64 -23.97
CA ARG A 163 17.89 19.65 -23.80
C ARG A 163 18.11 18.40 -24.66
N LYS A 164 18.69 18.52 -25.87
CA LYS A 164 19.06 17.35 -26.69
C LYS A 164 20.07 16.44 -25.99
N GLU A 165 21.13 17.03 -25.45
CA GLU A 165 22.15 16.28 -24.72
C GLU A 165 21.55 15.55 -23.52
N GLU A 166 20.68 16.24 -22.78
CA GLU A 166 19.95 15.65 -21.66
C GLU A 166 19.04 14.48 -22.08
N LEU A 167 18.27 14.64 -23.17
CA LEU A 167 17.42 13.56 -23.70
C LEU A 167 18.22 12.34 -24.17
N LEU A 168 19.39 12.55 -24.78
CA LEU A 168 20.29 11.47 -25.17
C LEU A 168 20.92 10.79 -23.95
N MET A 169 21.23 11.55 -22.90
CA MET A 169 21.66 11.00 -21.61
C MET A 169 20.56 10.12 -20.99
N ILE A 170 19.32 10.60 -20.92
CA ILE A 170 18.16 9.83 -20.44
C ILE A 170 17.97 8.56 -21.29
N ALA A 171 18.09 8.67 -22.62
CA ALA A 171 18.02 7.52 -23.50
C ALA A 171 19.14 6.50 -23.25
N GLY A 172 20.35 6.95 -22.89
CA GLY A 172 21.45 6.08 -22.49
C GLY A 172 21.18 5.34 -21.18
N ILE A 173 20.49 5.98 -20.23
CA ILE A 173 20.03 5.34 -18.99
C ILE A 173 18.96 4.29 -19.29
N CYS A 174 17.85 4.67 -19.91
CA CYS A 174 16.72 3.78 -20.19
C CYS A 174 17.08 2.61 -21.12
N GLN A 175 18.18 2.70 -21.88
CA GLN A 175 18.69 1.59 -22.67
C GLN A 175 19.27 0.46 -21.80
N ARG A 176 19.95 0.83 -20.71
CA ARG A 176 20.61 -0.09 -19.76
C ARG A 176 19.69 -0.47 -18.61
N ILE A 177 18.94 0.48 -18.08
CA ILE A 177 18.14 0.34 -16.87
C ILE A 177 16.67 0.10 -17.22
N PRO A 178 15.98 -0.89 -16.62
CA PRO A 178 16.41 -1.73 -15.49
C PRO A 178 17.00 -3.09 -15.91
N ALA A 179 17.50 -3.24 -17.15
CA ALA A 179 18.05 -4.51 -17.62
C ALA A 179 19.35 -4.90 -16.87
N GLU A 180 20.20 -3.90 -16.60
CA GLU A 180 21.49 -4.01 -15.93
C GLU A 180 21.43 -3.41 -14.50
N PRO A 181 22.38 -3.79 -13.61
CA PRO A 181 22.59 -3.10 -12.34
C PRO A 181 22.78 -1.59 -12.48
N CYS A 182 22.26 -0.83 -11.53
CA CYS A 182 22.48 0.61 -11.44
C CYS A 182 23.92 0.92 -11.04
N LYS A 183 24.50 1.99 -11.62
CA LYS A 183 25.89 2.39 -11.34
C LYS A 183 26.02 3.77 -10.69
N GLY A 184 24.98 4.59 -10.75
CA GLY A 184 24.94 5.94 -10.19
C GLY A 184 23.52 6.39 -9.89
N LEU A 185 23.38 7.58 -9.33
CA LEU A 185 22.11 8.06 -8.78
C LEU A 185 21.02 8.25 -9.84
N ARG A 186 21.38 8.70 -11.06
CA ARG A 186 20.39 8.83 -12.16
C ARG A 186 19.90 7.46 -12.64
N ASP A 187 20.79 6.45 -12.69
CA ASP A 187 20.38 5.07 -12.97
C ASP A 187 19.37 4.58 -11.92
N ALA A 188 19.72 4.72 -10.63
CA ALA A 188 18.91 4.24 -9.52
C ALA A 188 17.54 4.92 -9.44
N MET A 189 17.48 6.24 -9.63
CA MET A 189 16.22 6.98 -9.65
C MET A 189 15.29 6.52 -10.79
N GLN A 190 15.85 6.33 -12.00
CA GLN A 190 15.07 5.86 -13.14
C GLN A 190 14.61 4.40 -12.97
N ALA A 191 15.46 3.52 -12.42
CA ALA A 191 15.10 2.15 -12.09
C ALA A 191 13.95 2.11 -11.09
N LYS A 192 14.08 2.87 -9.99
CA LYS A 192 13.07 2.97 -8.94
C LYS A 192 11.73 3.45 -9.50
N TRP A 193 11.74 4.48 -10.34
CA TRP A 193 10.51 4.99 -10.98
C TRP A 193 9.87 3.96 -11.92
N PHE A 194 10.66 3.22 -12.70
CA PHE A 194 10.12 2.14 -13.54
C PHE A 194 9.53 1.00 -12.72
N THR A 195 10.21 0.56 -11.67
CA THR A 195 9.70 -0.46 -10.73
C THR A 195 8.42 0.01 -10.04
N TYR A 196 8.37 1.28 -9.63
CA TYR A 196 7.18 1.89 -9.03
C TYR A 196 5.98 1.78 -9.99
N LEU A 197 6.13 2.24 -11.24
CA LEU A 197 5.04 2.19 -12.22
C LEU A 197 4.53 0.77 -12.45
N LEU A 198 5.42 -0.22 -12.47
CA LEU A 198 5.04 -1.62 -12.65
C LEU A 198 4.27 -2.16 -11.45
N ALA A 199 4.83 -2.02 -10.25
CA ALA A 199 4.27 -2.60 -9.03
C ALA A 199 3.01 -1.86 -8.52
N HIS A 200 2.85 -0.58 -8.85
CA HIS A 200 1.75 0.25 -8.33
C HIS A 200 0.67 0.60 -9.35
N ALA A 201 0.92 0.47 -10.66
CA ALA A 201 -0.02 0.97 -11.66
C ALA A 201 -0.22 0.09 -12.91
N ILE A 202 0.80 -0.64 -13.37
CA ILE A 202 0.74 -1.36 -14.66
C ILE A 202 0.45 -2.85 -14.47
N GLU A 203 1.20 -3.55 -13.62
CA GLU A 203 0.93 -4.96 -13.35
C GLU A 203 -0.34 -5.12 -12.51
N ARG A 204 -0.51 -4.24 -11.52
CA ARG A 204 -1.71 -4.13 -10.71
C ARG A 204 -1.78 -2.74 -10.06
N TYR A 205 -2.98 -2.20 -9.88
CA TYR A 205 -3.15 -1.02 -9.04
C TYR A 205 -2.74 -1.32 -7.59
N ALA A 206 -1.92 -0.45 -7.01
CA ALA A 206 -1.63 -0.41 -5.58
C ALA A 206 -1.31 1.03 -5.15
N SER A 207 -2.04 1.53 -4.15
CA SER A 207 -1.73 2.78 -3.47
C SER A 207 -0.39 2.67 -2.72
N GLY A 208 0.20 3.79 -2.33
CA GLY A 208 1.43 3.85 -1.56
C GLY A 208 2.66 4.23 -2.37
N TYR A 209 3.74 4.50 -1.64
CA TYR A 209 5.08 4.69 -2.18
C TYR A 209 6.14 4.11 -1.24
N ALA A 210 5.84 2.94 -0.67
CA ALA A 210 6.55 2.39 0.45
C ALA A 210 7.94 1.86 0.08
N HIS A 211 8.96 2.52 0.62
CA HIS A 211 10.36 2.09 0.63
C HIS A 211 11.15 2.95 1.64
N LEU A 212 12.38 2.52 1.96
CA LEU A 212 13.33 3.29 2.76
C LEU A 212 14.29 4.02 1.81
N GLU A 213 13.90 5.20 1.37
CA GLU A 213 14.48 5.86 0.19
C GLU A 213 15.93 6.26 0.37
N ASP A 214 16.28 6.83 1.52
CA ASP A 214 17.64 7.25 1.82
C ASP A 214 18.61 6.07 1.87
N LYS A 215 18.20 4.94 2.48
CA LYS A 215 18.97 3.69 2.46
C LYS A 215 19.07 3.12 1.05
N LEU A 216 17.95 3.06 0.32
CA LEU A 216 17.88 2.48 -1.01
C LEU A 216 18.82 3.20 -1.99
N LEU A 217 18.87 4.54 -1.90
CA LEU A 217 19.61 5.36 -2.84
C LEU A 217 21.02 5.73 -2.36
N TRP A 218 21.35 5.52 -1.09
CA TRP A 218 22.66 5.88 -0.53
C TRP A 218 23.86 5.35 -1.33
N PRO A 219 23.93 4.06 -1.73
CA PRO A 219 25.09 3.57 -2.50
C PRO A 219 25.31 4.32 -3.81
N TYR A 220 24.21 4.71 -4.47
CA TYR A 220 24.24 5.39 -5.77
C TYR A 220 24.47 6.90 -5.62
N TYR A 221 23.94 7.49 -4.55
CA TYR A 221 24.27 8.84 -4.13
C TYR A 221 25.77 8.95 -3.83
N GLN A 222 26.34 7.99 -3.10
CA GLN A 222 27.77 7.97 -2.79
C GLN A 222 28.61 7.90 -4.06
N ALA A 223 28.30 6.97 -4.98
CA ALA A 223 28.99 6.83 -6.25
C ALA A 223 28.96 8.11 -7.11
N SER A 224 27.81 8.79 -7.17
CA SER A 224 27.62 9.97 -8.03
C SER A 224 28.07 11.28 -7.39
N VAL A 225 27.78 11.49 -6.10
CA VAL A 225 27.95 12.79 -5.43
C VAL A 225 29.27 12.87 -4.67
N ILE A 226 29.64 11.80 -3.96
CA ILE A 226 30.80 11.76 -3.07
C ILE A 226 32.04 11.28 -3.82
N ASP A 227 32.00 10.05 -4.33
CA ASP A 227 33.14 9.38 -4.93
C ASP A 227 33.34 9.79 -6.40
N LYS A 228 32.26 10.29 -7.05
CA LYS A 228 32.21 10.73 -8.45
C LYS A 228 32.73 9.68 -9.44
N THR A 229 32.48 8.41 -9.15
CA THR A 229 32.96 7.27 -9.95
C THR A 229 32.08 7.02 -11.18
N PHE A 230 30.79 7.34 -11.12
CA PHE A 230 29.85 7.24 -12.24
C PHE A 230 28.71 8.24 -12.11
N GLN A 231 28.27 8.83 -13.22
CA GLN A 231 27.27 9.93 -13.24
C GLN A 231 27.63 11.02 -12.22
N PRO A 232 28.79 11.68 -12.35
CA PRO A 232 29.23 12.67 -11.36
C PRO A 232 28.18 13.78 -11.22
N MET A 233 27.80 14.06 -9.98
CA MET A 233 26.76 15.01 -9.59
C MET A 233 27.27 15.87 -8.43
N THR A 234 26.76 17.09 -8.32
CA THR A 234 26.83 17.87 -7.08
C THR A 234 25.70 17.47 -6.13
N HIS A 235 25.77 17.91 -4.87
CA HIS A 235 24.63 17.73 -3.95
C HIS A 235 23.38 18.45 -4.47
N ALA A 236 23.54 19.64 -5.06
CA ALA A 236 22.44 20.40 -5.66
C ALA A 236 21.79 19.64 -6.82
N ASP A 237 22.58 18.98 -7.67
CA ASP A 237 22.05 18.14 -8.77
C ASP A 237 21.24 16.95 -8.20
N ALA A 238 21.63 16.40 -7.05
CA ALA A 238 20.89 15.33 -6.39
C ALA A 238 19.57 15.85 -5.80
N VAL A 239 19.59 17.03 -5.17
CA VAL A 239 18.37 17.71 -4.69
C VAL A 239 17.40 17.98 -5.85
N GLU A 240 17.87 18.52 -6.97
CA GLU A 240 17.04 18.73 -8.17
C GLU A 240 16.43 17.42 -8.69
N LEU A 241 17.20 16.32 -8.68
CA LEU A 241 16.70 15.01 -9.09
C LEU A 241 15.58 14.50 -8.18
N PHE A 242 15.69 14.72 -6.86
CA PHE A 242 14.61 14.42 -5.91
C PHE A 242 13.41 15.35 -6.12
N GLU A 243 13.60 16.64 -6.44
CA GLU A 243 12.49 17.55 -6.79
C GLU A 243 11.75 17.06 -8.05
N CYS A 244 12.48 16.62 -9.07
CA CYS A 244 11.90 16.02 -10.28
C CYS A 244 11.07 14.78 -9.96
N GLU A 245 11.57 13.91 -9.07
CA GLU A 245 10.84 12.75 -8.61
C GLU A 245 9.52 13.13 -7.93
N ARG A 246 9.55 14.10 -7.01
CA ARG A 246 8.33 14.60 -6.34
C ARG A 246 7.31 15.14 -7.34
N LEU A 247 7.77 15.84 -8.37
CA LEU A 247 6.91 16.30 -9.47
C LEU A 247 6.36 15.13 -10.30
N LYS A 248 7.12 14.07 -10.52
CA LYS A 248 6.64 12.86 -11.22
C LYS A 248 5.55 12.14 -10.41
N VAL A 249 5.73 12.00 -9.11
CA VAL A 249 4.71 11.46 -8.19
C VAL A 249 3.47 12.36 -8.16
N SER A 250 3.65 13.69 -8.09
CA SER A 250 2.54 14.67 -8.12
C SER A 250 1.76 14.66 -9.43
N ASN A 251 2.32 14.11 -10.52
CA ASN A 251 1.66 13.92 -11.81
C ASN A 251 1.11 12.51 -12.01
N HIS A 252 1.28 11.61 -11.03
CA HIS A 252 0.74 10.26 -11.10
C HIS A 252 -0.74 10.25 -10.70
N GLY A 253 -1.62 10.14 -11.69
CA GLY A 253 -3.05 9.92 -11.44
C GLY A 253 -3.35 8.46 -11.13
N ALA A 254 -4.22 8.21 -10.15
CA ALA A 254 -4.59 6.88 -9.69
C ALA A 254 -6.01 6.48 -10.11
N GLY A 255 -6.14 5.32 -10.78
CA GLY A 255 -7.40 4.71 -11.23
C GLY A 255 -8.25 4.09 -10.11
N LYS A 256 -8.29 4.69 -8.92
CA LYS A 256 -8.97 4.14 -7.72
C LYS A 256 -10.47 4.39 -7.69
N SER A 257 -11.21 3.51 -7.02
CA SER A 257 -12.67 3.60 -6.89
C SER A 257 -13.13 4.86 -6.16
N ARG A 258 -14.42 5.21 -6.33
CA ARG A 258 -15.06 6.40 -5.76
C ARG A 258 -14.75 6.61 -4.29
N LEU A 259 -14.90 5.56 -3.48
CA LEU A 259 -14.66 5.59 -2.03
C LEU A 259 -13.31 6.24 -1.69
N TYR A 260 -12.25 5.88 -2.41
CA TYR A 260 -10.90 6.40 -2.13
C TYR A 260 -10.59 7.72 -2.85
N ARG A 261 -11.36 8.10 -3.88
CA ARG A 261 -11.31 9.46 -4.43
C ARG A 261 -11.95 10.47 -3.48
N GLU A 262 -13.03 10.07 -2.79
CA GLU A 262 -13.70 10.88 -1.77
C GLU A 262 -12.93 10.86 -0.45
N GLY A 263 -12.37 9.71 -0.05
CA GLY A 263 -11.66 9.54 1.22
C GLY A 263 -10.33 10.27 1.33
N PHE A 264 -9.72 10.68 0.21
CA PHE A 264 -8.43 11.38 0.17
C PHE A 264 -8.55 12.75 -0.53
N PRO A 265 -9.30 13.71 0.03
CA PRO A 265 -9.54 14.98 -0.62
C PRO A 265 -8.24 15.77 -0.79
N GLY A 266 -8.04 16.37 -1.97
CA GLY A 266 -6.86 17.19 -2.27
C GLY A 266 -5.58 16.41 -2.61
N ALA A 267 -5.63 15.08 -2.66
CA ALA A 267 -4.50 14.23 -3.03
C ALA A 267 -4.84 13.34 -4.24
N ASN A 268 -3.83 13.05 -5.07
CA ASN A 268 -3.99 12.09 -6.17
C ASN A 268 -4.23 10.68 -5.64
N ASP A 269 -3.41 10.26 -4.69
CA ASP A 269 -3.44 9.00 -3.94
C ASP A 269 -2.53 9.18 -2.70
N LEU A 270 -2.37 8.13 -1.90
CA LEU A 270 -1.44 8.10 -0.79
C LEU A 270 -0.03 7.72 -1.31
N PHE A 271 0.95 8.62 -1.22
CA PHE A 271 2.35 8.30 -1.55
C PHE A 271 3.24 8.56 -0.34
N ILE A 272 3.62 7.50 0.37
CA ILE A 272 4.40 7.62 1.61
C ILE A 272 5.71 6.89 1.45
N LEU A 273 6.80 7.64 1.44
CA LEU A 273 8.17 7.11 1.56
C LEU A 273 8.65 7.23 3.01
N SER A 274 9.59 6.37 3.41
CA SER A 274 10.23 6.43 4.73
C SER A 274 11.71 6.78 4.60
N ILE A 275 12.23 7.47 5.61
CA ILE A 275 13.64 7.85 5.75
C ILE A 275 14.11 7.77 7.22
N GLY A 276 15.41 7.85 7.44
CA GLY A 276 16.04 7.84 8.75
C GLY A 276 16.03 6.45 9.39
N GLY A 277 15.93 6.40 10.71
CA GLY A 277 15.94 5.14 11.46
C GLY A 277 17.34 4.58 11.67
N LEU A 278 17.40 3.27 11.90
CA LEU A 278 18.65 2.54 12.10
C LEU A 278 18.94 1.64 10.90
N ASN A 279 20.21 1.45 10.59
CA ASN A 279 20.68 0.45 9.64
C ASN A 279 20.66 -0.96 10.28
N ARG A 280 20.97 -2.00 9.50
CA ARG A 280 21.06 -3.40 9.96
C ARG A 280 21.98 -3.65 11.17
N TYR A 281 22.94 -2.75 11.43
CA TYR A 281 23.88 -2.84 12.55
C TYR A 281 23.41 -2.06 13.78
N GLY A 282 22.23 -1.44 13.73
CA GLY A 282 21.69 -0.63 14.83
C GLY A 282 22.38 0.73 14.98
N GLU A 283 23.02 1.23 13.92
CA GLU A 283 23.62 2.56 13.83
C GLU A 283 22.71 3.54 13.08
N ASP A 284 22.98 4.84 13.20
CA ASP A 284 22.17 5.86 12.53
C ASP A 284 22.19 5.70 11.01
N ASN A 285 21.02 5.58 10.38
CA ASN A 285 20.87 5.49 8.93
C ASN A 285 20.86 6.87 8.24
N CYS A 286 20.83 7.97 8.99
CA CYS A 286 20.77 9.31 8.40
C CYS A 286 22.08 9.67 7.69
N THR A 287 21.98 9.98 6.39
CA THR A 287 23.11 10.34 5.52
C THR A 287 22.82 11.63 4.76
N ASP A 288 23.79 12.12 3.97
CA ASP A 288 23.56 13.29 3.11
C ASP A 288 22.53 13.04 2.00
N CYS A 289 22.24 11.77 1.69
CA CYS A 289 21.09 11.43 0.84
C CYS A 289 19.76 11.70 1.57
N THR A 290 19.67 11.41 2.88
CA THR A 290 18.51 11.76 3.71
C THR A 290 18.26 13.27 3.70
N ASP A 291 19.34 14.05 3.80
CA ASP A 291 19.26 15.51 3.79
C ASP A 291 18.80 16.04 2.43
N ALA A 292 19.32 15.49 1.32
CA ALA A 292 18.91 15.89 -0.03
C ALA A 292 17.41 15.69 -0.28
N ILE A 293 16.85 14.58 0.21
CA ILE A 293 15.40 14.29 0.12
C ILE A 293 14.58 15.34 0.89
N LEU A 294 15.02 15.71 2.09
CA LEU A 294 14.34 16.72 2.92
C LEU A 294 14.44 18.13 2.33
N GLU A 295 15.61 18.49 1.81
CA GLU A 295 15.82 19.76 1.13
C GLU A 295 14.94 19.88 -0.12
N ALA A 296 14.89 18.83 -0.96
CA ALA A 296 14.02 18.77 -2.13
C ALA A 296 12.54 18.95 -1.74
N ALA A 297 12.07 18.27 -0.69
CA ALA A 297 10.70 18.41 -0.21
C ALA A 297 10.37 19.84 0.23
N ARG A 298 11.30 20.48 0.95
CA ARG A 298 11.16 21.87 1.40
C ARG A 298 11.16 22.87 0.25
N ASN A 299 12.01 22.66 -0.76
CA ASN A 299 12.15 23.56 -1.90
C ASN A 299 10.90 23.55 -2.79
N ILE A 300 10.43 22.36 -3.19
CA ILE A 300 9.38 22.24 -4.20
C ILE A 300 7.96 22.26 -3.63
N ARG A 301 7.80 21.98 -2.33
CA ARG A 301 6.53 22.12 -1.57
C ARG A 301 5.31 21.44 -2.21
N THR A 302 5.50 20.28 -2.83
CA THR A 302 4.39 19.46 -3.35
C THR A 302 3.67 18.75 -2.20
N THR A 303 2.36 18.49 -2.31
CA THR A 303 1.64 17.72 -1.28
C THR A 303 2.12 16.27 -1.20
N GLU A 304 2.46 15.67 -2.35
CA GLU A 304 2.94 14.30 -2.46
C GLU A 304 4.35 14.23 -3.11
N PRO A 305 5.15 13.20 -2.81
CA PRO A 305 4.93 12.21 -1.76
C PRO A 305 5.11 12.79 -0.35
N SER A 306 4.30 12.32 0.58
CA SER A 306 4.51 12.50 2.03
C SER A 306 5.71 11.69 2.52
N ILE A 307 6.26 12.09 3.67
CA ILE A 307 7.49 11.53 4.24
C ILE A 307 7.22 11.02 5.66
N VAL A 308 7.74 9.84 5.97
CA VAL A 308 7.84 9.29 7.33
C VAL A 308 9.29 9.33 7.78
N PHE A 309 9.56 9.98 8.91
CA PHE A 309 10.87 9.95 9.57
C PHE A 309 10.86 8.97 10.74
N ARG A 310 11.73 7.95 10.65
CA ARG A 310 11.92 6.94 11.70
C ARG A 310 12.86 7.47 12.77
N TRP A 311 12.29 8.03 13.83
CA TRP A 311 13.06 8.70 14.88
C TRP A 311 13.71 7.72 15.85
N HIS A 312 14.96 8.01 16.21
CA HIS A 312 15.71 7.39 17.30
C HIS A 312 16.71 8.39 17.92
N PRO A 313 17.18 8.13 19.16
CA PRO A 313 18.09 9.06 19.85
C PRO A 313 19.42 9.31 19.14
N LYS A 314 20.00 8.28 18.49
CA LYS A 314 21.33 8.36 17.85
C LYS A 314 21.33 9.23 16.57
N CYS A 315 20.15 9.65 16.08
CA CYS A 315 20.07 10.40 14.84
C CYS A 315 20.86 11.71 14.89
N ARG A 316 21.67 11.97 13.85
CA ARG A 316 22.50 13.16 13.73
C ARG A 316 21.69 14.47 13.75
N LEU A 317 22.21 15.48 14.45
CA LEU A 317 21.51 16.76 14.63
C LEU A 317 21.24 17.50 13.31
N LYS A 318 22.12 17.37 12.31
CA LYS A 318 21.95 17.95 10.97
C LYS A 318 20.61 17.55 10.34
N THR A 319 20.33 16.26 10.26
CA THR A 319 19.09 15.72 9.70
C THR A 319 17.87 16.07 10.56
N LYS A 320 17.99 16.02 11.90
CA LYS A 320 16.89 16.46 12.80
C LYS A 320 16.46 17.91 12.54
N ARG A 321 17.41 18.79 12.21
CA ARG A 321 17.10 20.19 11.85
C ARG A 321 16.34 20.24 10.52
N LEU A 322 16.75 19.51 9.49
CA LEU A 322 16.04 19.49 8.21
C LEU A 322 14.62 18.91 8.32
N VAL A 323 14.43 17.87 9.13
CA VAL A 323 13.09 17.35 9.47
C VAL A 323 12.25 18.47 10.10
N PHE A 324 12.80 19.20 11.08
CA PHE A 324 12.10 20.33 11.69
C PHE A 324 11.83 21.47 10.71
N GLU A 325 12.74 21.76 9.78
CA GLU A 325 12.55 22.79 8.75
C GLU A 325 11.38 22.45 7.81
N CYS A 326 11.17 21.19 7.45
CA CYS A 326 9.98 20.77 6.70
C CYS A 326 8.70 20.97 7.53
N ILE A 327 8.72 20.57 8.81
CA ILE A 327 7.56 20.64 9.71
C ILE A 327 7.17 22.09 9.99
N ARG A 328 8.13 22.96 10.35
CA ARG A 328 7.87 24.37 10.67
C ARG A 328 7.38 25.17 9.48
N ASP A 329 7.72 24.73 8.27
CA ASP A 329 7.26 25.32 7.02
C ASP A 329 5.82 24.92 6.67
N GLY A 330 5.16 24.12 7.51
CA GLY A 330 3.75 23.77 7.40
C GLY A 330 3.44 22.67 6.40
N LEU A 331 4.43 21.87 5.98
CA LEU A 331 4.21 20.78 5.02
C LEU A 331 3.37 19.63 5.61
N GLY A 332 3.33 19.50 6.94
CA GLY A 332 2.65 18.39 7.64
C GLY A 332 3.45 17.09 7.68
N TYR A 333 4.60 17.04 7.00
CA TYR A 333 5.55 15.93 7.02
C TYR A 333 7.01 16.48 7.06
N PRO A 334 8.02 15.68 7.45
CA PRO A 334 7.94 14.27 7.83
C PRO A 334 7.09 13.99 9.07
N SER A 335 6.20 13.01 8.98
CA SER A 335 5.54 12.44 10.16
C SER A 335 6.54 11.60 10.96
N ILE A 336 6.41 11.56 12.29
CA ILE A 336 7.42 10.94 13.15
C ILE A 336 6.97 9.57 13.64
N LYS A 337 7.75 8.53 13.33
CA LYS A 337 7.52 7.15 13.83
C LYS A 337 8.64 6.71 14.76
N HIS A 338 8.29 5.94 15.79
CA HIS A 338 9.25 5.48 16.78
C HIS A 338 10.02 4.25 16.28
N GLN A 339 11.32 4.40 16.00
CA GLN A 339 12.18 3.34 15.45
C GLN A 339 12.08 2.03 16.25
N ALA A 340 12.30 2.09 17.56
CA ALA A 340 12.37 0.88 18.39
C ALA A 340 11.04 0.10 18.45
N ILE A 341 9.89 0.78 18.37
CA ILE A 341 8.57 0.13 18.39
C ILE A 341 8.35 -0.61 17.07
N GLY A 342 8.65 0.03 15.93
CA GLY A 342 8.53 -0.64 14.62
C GLY A 342 9.46 -1.84 14.49
N THR A 343 10.71 -1.73 14.95
CA THR A 343 11.66 -2.85 14.96
C THR A 343 11.19 -3.99 15.87
N ALA A 344 10.72 -3.69 17.08
CA ALA A 344 10.17 -4.70 17.98
C ALA A 344 8.94 -5.39 17.37
N GLN A 345 8.10 -4.65 16.64
CA GLN A 345 6.95 -5.20 15.93
C GLN A 345 7.38 -6.19 14.83
N MET A 346 8.35 -5.84 13.99
CA MET A 346 8.85 -6.73 12.93
C MET A 346 9.41 -8.04 13.51
N LEU A 347 10.20 -7.95 14.59
CA LEU A 347 10.72 -9.13 15.29
C LEU A 347 9.62 -9.99 15.90
N TRP A 348 8.62 -9.35 16.52
CA TRP A 348 7.51 -10.08 17.13
C TRP A 348 6.68 -10.82 16.09
N LEU A 349 6.34 -10.14 14.98
CA LEU A 349 5.59 -10.72 13.88
C LEU A 349 6.37 -11.84 13.16
N GLY A 350 7.69 -11.70 13.02
CA GLY A 350 8.54 -12.70 12.35
C GLY A 350 8.50 -14.08 13.02
N ARG A 351 8.16 -14.15 14.31
CA ARG A 351 7.98 -15.43 15.05
C ARG A 351 6.82 -16.27 14.54
N PHE A 352 5.88 -15.67 13.81
CA PHE A 352 4.71 -16.34 13.25
C PHE A 352 4.89 -16.73 11.78
N SER A 353 6.11 -16.59 11.24
CA SER A 353 6.45 -17.03 9.89
C SER A 353 6.14 -18.51 9.67
N LYS A 354 5.36 -18.82 8.63
CA LYS A 354 4.94 -20.21 8.32
C LYS A 354 6.08 -21.11 7.86
N ASN A 355 7.11 -20.54 7.24
CA ASN A 355 8.30 -21.28 6.80
C ASN A 355 9.53 -21.02 7.69
N ASN A 356 9.33 -20.48 8.91
CA ASN A 356 10.41 -20.11 9.84
C ASN A 356 11.47 -19.14 9.26
N ASN A 357 11.13 -18.34 8.25
CA ASN A 357 12.01 -17.32 7.66
C ASN A 357 11.49 -15.89 7.87
N GLY A 358 10.98 -15.58 9.07
CA GLY A 358 10.62 -14.22 9.46
C GLY A 358 11.84 -13.28 9.55
N ALA A 359 11.60 -12.02 9.90
CA ALA A 359 12.66 -11.02 10.07
C ALA A 359 13.74 -11.48 11.07
N THR A 360 15.02 -11.43 10.68
CA THR A 360 16.13 -11.50 11.64
C THR A 360 16.24 -10.20 12.45
N PRO A 361 16.98 -10.18 13.58
CA PRO A 361 17.24 -8.94 14.34
C PRO A 361 17.81 -7.79 13.50
N GLU A 362 18.65 -8.12 12.52
CA GLU A 362 19.27 -7.17 11.58
C GLU A 362 18.25 -6.68 10.55
N GLU A 363 17.49 -7.58 9.93
CA GLU A 363 16.44 -7.23 8.96
C GLU A 363 15.34 -6.37 9.59
N ALA A 364 14.96 -6.65 10.84
CA ALA A 364 13.93 -5.89 11.55
C ALA A 364 14.30 -4.42 11.83
N GLN A 365 15.57 -4.03 11.66
CA GLN A 365 15.95 -2.61 11.69
C GLN A 365 15.47 -1.88 10.44
N GLU A 366 15.38 -2.56 9.30
CA GLU A 366 15.09 -1.99 7.98
C GLU A 366 13.59 -2.15 7.65
N TRP A 367 12.79 -1.14 8.01
CA TRP A 367 11.35 -1.09 7.73
C TRP A 367 10.90 0.27 7.21
N ALA A 368 9.79 0.30 6.49
CA ALA A 368 9.10 1.52 6.06
C ALA A 368 7.62 1.42 6.42
N ASN A 369 6.90 2.53 6.47
CA ASN A 369 5.44 2.44 6.51
C ASN A 369 4.92 1.94 5.14
N VAL A 370 3.99 0.99 5.14
CA VAL A 370 3.38 0.42 3.92
C VAL A 370 2.46 1.43 3.22
N LEU A 371 1.70 2.19 4.02
CA LEU A 371 0.92 3.35 3.61
C LEU A 371 1.18 4.46 4.65
N CYS A 372 0.14 5.02 5.27
CA CYS A 372 0.31 6.10 6.24
C CYS A 372 1.02 5.67 7.52
N MET A 373 0.64 4.52 8.11
CA MET A 373 0.92 4.27 9.53
C MET A 373 1.58 2.93 9.90
N SER A 374 1.35 1.85 9.13
CA SER A 374 1.79 0.51 9.54
C SER A 374 3.20 0.21 9.03
N PRO A 375 4.17 -0.14 9.90
CA PRO A 375 5.48 -0.63 9.49
C PRO A 375 5.40 -1.94 8.69
N GLY A 376 6.32 -2.12 7.75
CA GLY A 376 6.56 -3.37 7.02
C GLY A 376 8.02 -3.44 6.60
N LEU A 377 8.54 -4.67 6.44
CA LEU A 377 9.92 -4.87 5.98
C LEU A 377 10.11 -4.30 4.57
N VAL A 378 11.29 -3.73 4.35
CA VAL A 378 11.82 -3.35 3.04
C VAL A 378 13.05 -4.21 2.73
N GLY A 379 13.52 -4.19 1.49
CA GLY A 379 14.64 -5.01 1.06
C GLY A 379 14.27 -5.92 -0.11
N ARG A 380 15.19 -6.84 -0.39
CA ARG A 380 15.10 -7.77 -1.53
C ARG A 380 14.09 -8.91 -1.34
N ARG A 381 13.62 -9.11 -0.11
CA ARG A 381 12.81 -10.27 0.29
C ARG A 381 11.88 -9.92 1.45
N LYS A 382 10.86 -10.74 1.68
CA LYS A 382 9.95 -10.68 2.85
C LYS A 382 9.09 -9.42 2.94
N THR A 383 9.14 -8.56 1.94
CA THR A 383 8.29 -7.35 1.91
C THR A 383 6.81 -7.74 1.77
N GLN A 384 5.92 -6.87 2.22
CA GLN A 384 4.49 -7.10 2.03
C GLN A 384 4.07 -6.87 0.57
N LYS A 385 3.30 -7.81 0.02
CA LYS A 385 2.94 -7.83 -1.41
C LYS A 385 1.53 -7.33 -1.73
N THR A 386 0.61 -7.36 -0.76
CA THR A 386 -0.80 -6.99 -0.97
C THR A 386 -1.41 -6.43 0.31
N ARG A 387 -2.42 -5.58 0.17
CA ARG A 387 -3.25 -5.05 1.26
C ARG A 387 -4.11 -6.13 1.92
N SER A 388 -4.29 -7.27 1.25
CA SER A 388 -4.95 -8.44 1.84
C SER A 388 -4.15 -9.04 3.00
N GLU A 389 -2.83 -8.79 3.10
CA GLU A 389 -2.05 -9.11 4.32
C GLU A 389 -2.47 -8.23 5.49
N GLY A 390 -2.53 -6.91 5.28
CA GLY A 390 -2.81 -5.92 6.30
C GLY A 390 -3.22 -4.58 5.69
N GLY A 391 -4.23 -3.95 6.28
CA GLY A 391 -4.95 -2.80 5.73
C GLY A 391 -6.46 -2.93 5.92
N SER A 392 -7.24 -2.03 5.30
CA SER A 392 -8.68 -1.81 5.52
C SER A 392 -8.98 -1.22 6.91
N SER A 393 -10.20 -0.72 7.09
CA SER A 393 -10.64 0.04 8.27
C SER A 393 -11.94 -0.50 8.85
N ILE A 394 -12.16 -0.24 10.14
CA ILE A 394 -13.41 -0.43 10.86
C ILE A 394 -13.76 0.87 11.57
N TYR A 395 -15.03 1.29 11.51
CA TYR A 395 -15.50 2.55 12.08
C TYR A 395 -16.19 2.28 13.41
N THR A 396 -15.47 2.48 14.51
CA THR A 396 -15.87 1.99 15.83
C THR A 396 -17.01 2.78 16.46
N GLU A 397 -17.17 4.04 16.09
CA GLU A 397 -18.31 4.88 16.42
C GLU A 397 -19.60 4.33 15.81
N LYS A 398 -19.55 3.86 14.56
CA LYS A 398 -20.73 3.28 13.92
C LYS A 398 -21.10 1.94 14.56
N VAL A 399 -20.10 1.12 14.87
CA VAL A 399 -20.29 -0.14 15.62
C VAL A 399 -20.92 0.10 16.99
N LEU A 400 -20.57 1.21 17.67
CA LEU A 400 -21.21 1.61 18.92
C LEU A 400 -22.67 2.03 18.73
N GLU A 401 -22.96 2.82 17.70
CA GLU A 401 -24.34 3.20 17.38
C GLU A 401 -25.22 1.98 17.12
N LEU A 402 -24.71 0.99 16.38
CA LEU A 402 -25.40 -0.29 16.18
C LEU A 402 -25.66 -1.02 17.51
N ALA A 403 -24.70 -1.02 18.44
CA ALA A 403 -24.89 -1.62 19.75
C ALA A 403 -25.97 -0.92 20.59
N LEU A 404 -26.22 0.38 20.35
CA LEU A 404 -27.28 1.17 20.97
C LEU A 404 -28.65 1.01 20.28
N CYS A 405 -28.75 0.18 19.25
CA CYS A 405 -29.98 -0.01 18.47
C CYS A 405 -30.16 -1.46 18.01
N ASP A 406 -29.74 -2.44 18.82
CA ASP A 406 -29.89 -3.87 18.52
C ASP A 406 -29.34 -4.30 17.14
N GLY A 407 -28.26 -3.66 16.68
CA GLY A 407 -27.65 -3.89 15.38
C GLY A 407 -28.30 -3.18 14.19
N TYR A 408 -29.30 -2.33 14.44
CA TYR A 408 -30.02 -1.58 13.42
C TYR A 408 -29.36 -0.22 13.15
N ASP A 409 -29.07 0.07 11.89
CA ASP A 409 -28.56 1.36 11.44
C ASP A 409 -29.73 2.29 11.11
N TRP A 410 -30.19 3.08 12.08
CA TRP A 410 -31.29 4.03 11.86
C TRP A 410 -30.83 5.36 11.22
N SER A 411 -29.58 5.77 11.42
CA SER A 411 -29.10 7.12 11.07
C SER A 411 -28.58 7.26 9.65
N PHE A 412 -28.21 6.14 9.01
CA PHE A 412 -27.63 6.18 7.67
C PHE A 412 -28.41 5.30 6.68
N ALA A 413 -28.44 3.98 6.89
CA ALA A 413 -29.04 3.06 5.92
C ALA A 413 -30.49 2.66 6.21
N ASN A 414 -31.00 2.95 7.41
CA ASN A 414 -32.33 2.56 7.90
C ASN A 414 -32.63 1.06 7.68
N ASP A 415 -31.72 0.20 8.15
CA ASP A 415 -31.82 -1.25 7.96
C ASP A 415 -30.99 -2.02 9.00
N GLN A 416 -31.22 -3.33 9.14
CA GLN A 416 -30.43 -4.21 10.00
C GLN A 416 -29.10 -4.58 9.32
N TYR A 417 -28.00 -4.35 10.05
CA TYR A 417 -26.63 -4.64 9.58
C TYR A 417 -25.82 -5.48 10.57
N GLY A 418 -25.93 -5.16 11.85
CA GLY A 418 -25.29 -5.89 12.93
C GLY A 418 -26.12 -7.09 13.40
N PRO A 419 -25.51 -8.04 14.12
CA PRO A 419 -26.27 -9.04 14.88
C PRO A 419 -27.22 -8.37 15.88
N HIS A 420 -28.32 -9.04 16.21
CA HIS A 420 -29.18 -8.65 17.33
C HIS A 420 -28.43 -8.86 18.65
N THR A 421 -28.03 -7.76 19.29
CA THR A 421 -27.27 -7.75 20.56
C THR A 421 -28.10 -7.38 21.78
N GLY A 422 -29.40 -7.15 21.60
CA GLY A 422 -30.39 -6.76 22.61
C GLY A 422 -30.77 -5.27 22.54
N ASP A 423 -31.96 -4.94 23.04
CA ASP A 423 -32.38 -3.54 23.26
C ASP A 423 -31.58 -2.97 24.43
N PRO A 424 -30.80 -1.89 24.25
CA PRO A 424 -30.01 -1.31 25.33
C PRO A 424 -30.83 -0.73 26.49
N ARG A 425 -32.13 -0.47 26.32
CA ARG A 425 -33.03 -0.07 27.43
C ARG A 425 -33.15 -1.17 28.48
N ASP A 426 -32.89 -2.41 28.09
CA ASP A 426 -32.89 -3.56 29.00
C ASP A 426 -31.55 -3.77 29.72
N PHE A 427 -30.45 -3.15 29.25
CA PHE A 427 -29.12 -3.28 29.87
C PHE A 427 -29.08 -2.54 31.21
N LYS A 428 -29.01 -3.29 32.31
CA LYS A 428 -28.98 -2.77 33.69
C LYS A 428 -27.59 -2.31 34.10
N THR A 429 -26.55 -2.73 33.38
CA THR A 429 -25.16 -2.39 33.68
C THR A 429 -24.40 -1.94 32.44
N PHE A 430 -23.37 -1.10 32.64
CA PHE A 430 -22.46 -0.72 31.56
C PHE A 430 -21.74 -1.93 30.95
N ALA A 431 -21.50 -3.00 31.73
CA ALA A 431 -20.89 -4.22 31.24
C ALA A 431 -21.74 -4.91 30.16
N GLU A 432 -23.07 -4.88 30.28
CA GLU A 432 -23.96 -5.44 29.26
C GLU A 432 -23.90 -4.65 27.94
N LEU A 433 -23.88 -3.31 28.02
CA LEU A 433 -23.65 -2.46 26.85
C LEU A 433 -22.27 -2.73 26.21
N TRP A 434 -21.23 -2.86 27.04
CA TRP A 434 -19.88 -3.19 26.56
C TRP A 434 -19.83 -4.55 25.85
N GLU A 435 -20.56 -5.56 26.36
CA GLU A 435 -20.65 -6.86 25.69
C GLU A 435 -21.46 -6.79 24.38
N ALA A 436 -22.52 -5.98 24.31
CA ALA A 436 -23.24 -5.73 23.05
C ALA A 436 -22.31 -5.10 22.01
N TYR A 437 -21.58 -4.05 22.37
CA TYR A 437 -20.58 -3.42 21.51
C TYR A 437 -19.48 -4.40 21.09
N ARG A 438 -18.97 -5.22 22.03
CA ARG A 438 -17.97 -6.26 21.72
C ARG A 438 -18.49 -7.24 20.67
N LYS A 439 -19.73 -7.72 20.78
CA LYS A 439 -20.33 -8.66 19.82
C LYS A 439 -20.49 -8.03 18.43
N GLN A 440 -20.93 -6.76 18.36
CA GLN A 440 -20.97 -6.02 17.10
C GLN A 440 -19.56 -5.93 16.48
N TYR A 441 -18.57 -5.50 17.27
CA TYR A 441 -17.19 -5.36 16.80
C TYR A 441 -16.59 -6.69 16.34
N GLN A 442 -16.83 -7.78 17.08
CA GLN A 442 -16.38 -9.12 16.71
C GLN A 442 -16.95 -9.55 15.36
N TYR A 443 -18.25 -9.38 15.13
CA TYR A 443 -18.89 -9.72 13.87
C TYR A 443 -18.24 -9.00 12.67
N PHE A 444 -18.14 -7.67 12.75
CA PHE A 444 -17.61 -6.87 11.64
C PHE A 444 -16.11 -7.08 11.43
N MET A 445 -15.33 -7.24 12.49
CA MET A 445 -13.90 -7.57 12.37
C MET A 445 -13.70 -8.96 11.74
N SER A 446 -14.45 -9.97 12.16
CA SER A 446 -14.39 -11.30 11.55
C SER A 446 -14.75 -11.28 10.07
N LEU A 447 -15.77 -10.51 9.69
CA LEU A 447 -16.15 -10.31 8.29
C LEU A 447 -15.02 -9.64 7.50
N ALA A 448 -14.43 -8.55 8.01
CA ALA A 448 -13.36 -7.82 7.35
C ALA A 448 -12.09 -8.68 7.13
N ILE A 449 -11.66 -9.43 8.15
CA ILE A 449 -10.49 -10.30 8.03
C ILE A 449 -10.77 -11.46 7.07
N ARG A 450 -11.91 -12.14 7.18
CA ARG A 450 -12.29 -13.22 6.25
C ARG A 450 -12.36 -12.73 4.81
N ALA A 451 -12.83 -11.50 4.58
CA ALA A 451 -12.83 -10.87 3.27
C ALA A 451 -11.42 -10.68 2.69
N LYS A 452 -10.46 -10.23 3.50
CA LYS A 452 -9.05 -10.10 3.08
C LYS A 452 -8.41 -11.46 2.80
N ASP A 453 -8.61 -12.45 3.66
CA ASP A 453 -8.03 -13.79 3.45
C ASP A 453 -8.63 -14.51 2.23
N THR A 454 -9.93 -14.32 1.98
CA THR A 454 -10.59 -14.82 0.78
C THR A 454 -10.03 -14.14 -0.47
N SER A 455 -9.82 -12.82 -0.43
CA SER A 455 -9.13 -12.08 -1.48
C SER A 455 -7.74 -12.65 -1.72
N ARG A 456 -6.92 -12.81 -0.66
CA ARG A 456 -5.55 -13.33 -0.76
C ARG A 456 -5.51 -14.69 -1.45
N LYS A 457 -6.47 -15.56 -1.12
CA LYS A 457 -6.58 -16.89 -1.73
C LYS A 457 -6.88 -16.83 -3.24
N MET A 458 -7.74 -15.91 -3.68
CA MET A 458 -8.07 -15.73 -5.09
C MET A 458 -6.97 -14.98 -5.85
N GLU A 459 -6.35 -13.98 -5.23
CA GLU A 459 -5.21 -13.26 -5.79
C GLU A 459 -4.08 -14.22 -6.16
N GLY A 460 -3.67 -15.13 -5.27
CA GLY A 460 -2.64 -16.14 -5.56
C GLY A 460 -3.02 -17.21 -6.59
N ARG A 461 -4.27 -17.21 -7.10
CA ARG A 461 -4.73 -18.14 -8.14
C ARG A 461 -4.98 -17.45 -9.48
N LEU A 462 -5.43 -16.21 -9.45
CA LEU A 462 -5.99 -15.50 -10.61
C LEU A 462 -5.33 -14.16 -10.91
N LEU A 463 -4.63 -13.56 -9.94
CA LEU A 463 -3.95 -12.27 -10.05
C LEU A 463 -2.49 -12.40 -9.62
N GLN A 464 -1.81 -13.40 -10.16
CA GLN A 464 -0.37 -13.54 -10.02
C GLN A 464 0.34 -12.26 -10.48
N MET A 465 1.44 -11.93 -9.80
CA MET A 465 2.25 -10.75 -10.08
C MET A 465 3.68 -11.21 -10.43
N PRO A 466 3.90 -11.73 -11.64
CA PRO A 466 5.17 -12.33 -12.03
C PRO A 466 6.35 -11.35 -12.02
N PHE A 467 6.15 -10.05 -12.30
CA PHE A 467 7.22 -9.07 -12.16
C PHE A 467 7.59 -8.86 -10.69
N VAL A 468 6.61 -8.66 -9.80
CA VAL A 468 6.90 -8.56 -8.36
C VAL A 468 7.56 -9.85 -7.82
N SER A 469 7.15 -11.00 -8.33
CA SER A 469 7.73 -12.30 -7.95
C SER A 469 9.17 -12.46 -8.44
N SER A 470 9.52 -11.94 -9.62
CA SER A 470 10.89 -12.05 -10.16
C SER A 470 11.90 -11.25 -9.35
N ILE A 471 11.46 -10.15 -8.73
CA ILE A 471 12.29 -9.23 -7.97
C ILE A 471 12.29 -9.51 -6.45
N ASP A 472 11.48 -10.45 -5.96
CA ASP A 472 11.59 -10.95 -4.59
C ASP A 472 12.50 -12.19 -4.55
N ASP A 473 13.56 -12.17 -3.73
CA ASP A 473 14.51 -13.29 -3.68
C ASP A 473 13.89 -14.60 -3.18
N GLY A 474 12.86 -14.55 -2.33
CA GLY A 474 12.18 -15.76 -1.85
C GLY A 474 11.23 -16.35 -2.89
N CYS A 475 10.51 -15.49 -3.61
CA CYS A 475 9.64 -15.90 -4.72
C CYS A 475 10.48 -16.56 -5.83
N MET A 476 11.62 -15.95 -6.19
CA MET A 476 12.58 -16.53 -7.13
C MET A 476 13.14 -17.87 -6.65
N GLU A 477 13.62 -17.97 -5.39
CA GLU A 477 14.19 -19.20 -4.84
C GLU A 477 13.18 -20.36 -4.83
N TYR A 478 11.94 -20.09 -4.42
CA TYR A 478 10.94 -21.15 -4.24
C TYR A 478 10.08 -21.43 -5.48
N GLY A 479 10.16 -20.59 -6.52
CA GLY A 479 9.27 -20.68 -7.67
C GLY A 479 7.82 -20.44 -7.27
N MET A 480 7.59 -19.44 -6.42
CA MET A 480 6.27 -19.11 -5.88
C MET A 480 5.87 -17.68 -6.26
N ASP A 481 4.59 -17.48 -6.54
CA ASP A 481 4.03 -16.15 -6.78
C ASP A 481 4.02 -15.29 -5.50
N ALA A 482 4.16 -13.98 -5.67
CA ALA A 482 4.19 -12.96 -4.63
C ALA A 482 2.89 -12.88 -3.80
N MET A 483 1.74 -13.27 -4.35
CA MET A 483 0.48 -13.37 -3.61
C MET A 483 0.38 -14.67 -2.81
N VAL A 484 1.23 -15.67 -3.07
CA VAL A 484 1.23 -16.96 -2.37
C VAL A 484 2.26 -16.98 -1.26
N LEU A 485 3.51 -16.60 -1.54
CA LEU A 485 4.57 -16.59 -0.56
C LEU A 485 4.36 -15.45 0.47
N SER A 486 4.37 -15.79 1.75
CA SER A 486 4.36 -14.82 2.86
C SER A 486 5.28 -15.32 3.97
N GLU A 487 6.51 -14.83 3.96
CA GLU A 487 7.56 -15.23 4.92
C GLU A 487 7.54 -14.35 6.17
N GLN A 488 7.23 -13.06 6.02
CA GLN A 488 7.01 -12.15 7.13
C GLN A 488 5.51 -11.85 7.24
N PRO A 489 4.82 -12.36 8.27
CA PRO A 489 3.46 -11.94 8.57
C PRO A 489 3.43 -10.45 8.89
N ASN A 490 2.39 -9.76 8.40
CA ASN A 490 2.13 -8.37 8.77
C ASN A 490 0.63 -8.03 8.81
N PRO A 491 -0.18 -8.72 9.64
CA PRO A 491 -1.60 -8.44 9.72
C PRO A 491 -1.90 -7.16 10.52
N TRP A 492 -2.72 -6.28 9.95
CA TRP A 492 -3.39 -5.21 10.69
C TRP A 492 -4.73 -4.83 10.06
N GLN A 493 -5.56 -4.15 10.83
CA GLN A 493 -6.79 -3.46 10.44
C GLN A 493 -6.78 -2.09 11.13
N ASN A 494 -7.30 -1.05 10.49
CA ASN A 494 -7.33 0.30 11.05
C ASN A 494 -8.63 0.54 11.82
N PRO A 495 -8.62 0.63 13.15
CA PRO A 495 -9.79 1.10 13.88
C PRO A 495 -9.82 2.63 13.81
N VAL A 496 -10.72 3.15 12.99
CA VAL A 496 -10.93 4.58 12.74
C VAL A 496 -11.95 5.10 13.74
N SER A 497 -11.87 6.39 14.07
CA SER A 497 -12.81 7.10 14.96
C SER A 497 -12.92 6.55 16.39
N ASN A 498 -11.95 5.74 16.83
CA ASN A 498 -11.89 5.17 18.19
C ASN A 498 -12.14 6.18 19.31
N VAL A 499 -11.64 7.41 19.18
CA VAL A 499 -11.80 8.42 20.22
C VAL A 499 -13.27 8.82 20.39
N VAL A 500 -14.07 8.84 19.31
CA VAL A 500 -15.52 9.11 19.38
C VAL A 500 -16.20 7.99 20.17
N ALA A 501 -15.99 6.72 19.78
CA ALA A 501 -16.56 5.59 20.49
C ALA A 501 -16.15 5.54 21.96
N LEU A 502 -14.87 5.80 22.27
CA LEU A 502 -14.35 5.78 23.64
C LEU A 502 -14.94 6.91 24.50
N ASN A 503 -15.00 8.14 23.98
CA ASN A 503 -15.59 9.27 24.70
C ASN A 503 -17.10 9.05 24.91
N SER A 504 -17.81 8.55 23.89
CA SER A 504 -19.23 8.19 24.01
C SER A 504 -19.46 7.13 25.08
N LEU A 505 -18.66 6.06 25.09
CA LEU A 505 -18.76 5.00 26.12
C LEU A 505 -18.44 5.53 27.53
N ALA A 506 -17.46 6.42 27.66
CA ALA A 506 -17.14 7.07 28.94
C ALA A 506 -18.29 7.94 29.45
N ALA A 507 -18.88 8.77 28.58
CA ALA A 507 -20.02 9.62 28.91
C ALA A 507 -21.26 8.80 29.27
N VAL A 508 -21.56 7.73 28.52
CA VAL A 508 -22.66 6.81 28.83
C VAL A 508 -22.44 6.14 30.18
N LYS A 509 -21.23 5.62 30.45
CA LYS A 509 -20.91 5.01 31.75
C LYS A 509 -21.18 6.00 32.89
N LYS A 510 -20.68 7.22 32.77
CA LYS A 510 -20.80 8.27 33.79
C LYS A 510 -22.25 8.70 33.99
N LEU A 511 -22.91 9.17 32.94
CA LEU A 511 -24.19 9.88 33.05
C LEU A 511 -25.41 8.96 33.15
N ILE A 512 -25.34 7.74 32.58
CA ILE A 512 -26.44 6.77 32.61
C ILE A 512 -26.28 5.78 33.75
N TYR A 513 -25.10 5.18 33.91
CA TYR A 513 -24.91 4.07 34.84
C TYR A 513 -24.41 4.49 36.23
N ASP A 514 -23.39 5.36 36.30
CA ASP A 514 -22.77 5.76 37.57
C ASP A 514 -23.60 6.84 38.30
N GLU A 515 -23.92 7.95 37.61
CA GLU A 515 -24.65 9.09 38.18
C GLU A 515 -26.17 9.01 37.99
N LYS A 516 -26.63 8.21 37.02
CA LYS A 516 -28.05 8.04 36.68
C LYS A 516 -28.78 9.37 36.44
N LYS A 517 -28.06 10.34 35.84
CA LYS A 517 -28.58 11.67 35.49
C LYS A 517 -29.63 11.58 34.38
N TYR A 518 -29.47 10.60 33.48
CA TYR A 518 -30.41 10.29 32.41
C TYR A 518 -30.63 8.78 32.31
N THR A 519 -31.70 8.37 31.64
CA THR A 519 -31.97 6.97 31.28
C THR A 519 -31.45 6.65 29.88
N MET A 520 -31.26 5.36 29.57
CA MET A 520 -30.90 4.92 28.22
C MET A 520 -31.95 5.31 27.18
N ASP A 521 -33.24 5.27 27.54
CA ASP A 521 -34.34 5.68 26.67
C ASP A 521 -34.25 7.16 26.28
N GLN A 522 -33.99 8.04 27.26
CA GLN A 522 -33.76 9.47 27.01
C GLN A 522 -32.57 9.71 26.08
N LEU A 523 -31.48 8.93 26.22
CA LEU A 523 -30.32 9.06 25.34
C LEU A 523 -30.68 8.66 23.91
N ILE A 524 -31.36 7.53 23.71
CA ILE A 524 -31.73 7.06 22.37
C ILE A 524 -32.67 8.05 21.69
N GLU A 525 -33.68 8.55 22.42
CA GLU A 525 -34.60 9.57 21.90
C GLU A 525 -33.84 10.85 21.52
N ALA A 526 -32.93 11.31 22.38
CA ALA A 526 -32.11 12.48 22.10
C ALA A 526 -31.21 12.28 20.86
N LEU A 527 -30.58 11.11 20.71
CA LEU A 527 -29.77 10.77 19.53
C LEU A 527 -30.62 10.77 18.25
N GLN A 528 -31.79 10.13 18.28
CA GLN A 528 -32.70 10.04 17.13
C GLN A 528 -33.27 11.38 16.69
N ASN A 529 -33.40 12.34 17.62
CA ASN A 529 -33.77 13.73 17.31
C ASN A 529 -32.55 14.63 17.03
N ASN A 530 -31.35 14.06 16.85
CA ASN A 530 -30.11 14.81 16.65
C ASN A 530 -29.91 15.92 17.70
N TRP A 531 -30.28 15.60 18.95
CA TRP A 531 -30.25 16.47 20.12
C TRP A 531 -31.21 17.68 20.10
N GLU A 532 -32.09 17.82 19.10
CA GLU A 532 -33.08 18.89 19.04
C GLU A 532 -34.08 18.77 20.21
N GLY A 533 -34.15 19.80 21.07
CA GLY A 533 -34.93 19.77 22.31
C GLY A 533 -34.22 19.12 23.51
N TYR A 534 -32.98 18.62 23.32
CA TYR A 534 -32.16 17.97 24.34
C TYR A 534 -30.81 18.68 24.53
N GLU A 535 -30.70 19.99 24.23
CA GLU A 535 -29.43 20.72 24.17
C GLU A 535 -28.67 20.70 25.50
N LYS A 536 -29.40 20.73 26.62
CA LYS A 536 -28.79 20.62 27.95
C LYS A 536 -28.16 19.24 28.17
N MET A 537 -28.84 18.17 27.75
CA MET A 537 -28.32 16.81 27.83
C MET A 537 -27.12 16.65 26.91
N HIS A 538 -27.18 17.16 25.69
CA HIS A 538 -26.05 17.15 24.76
C HIS A 538 -24.81 17.84 25.36
N LYS A 539 -25.00 19.03 25.96
CA LYS A 539 -23.91 19.73 26.65
C LYS A 539 -23.31 18.91 27.79
N ASP A 540 -24.15 18.26 28.59
CA ASP A 540 -23.69 17.39 29.67
C ASP A 540 -22.87 16.19 29.16
N PHE A 541 -23.24 15.60 28.01
CA PHE A 541 -22.46 14.55 27.35
C PHE A 541 -21.13 15.05 26.74
N LEU A 542 -21.08 16.31 26.27
CA LEU A 542 -19.86 16.94 25.76
C LEU A 542 -18.86 17.30 26.88
N GLU A 543 -19.37 17.60 28.08
CA GLU A 543 -18.56 17.98 29.26
C GLU A 543 -18.14 16.78 30.13
N ALA A 544 -18.64 15.58 29.83
CA ALA A 544 -18.35 14.32 30.54
C ALA A 544 -16.98 13.75 30.19
#